data_AF-A0A7S0JUI0-F1
#
_entry.id   AF-A0A7S0JUI0-F1
#
_cell.length_a   1.000
_cell.length_b   1.000
_cell.length_c   1.000
_cell.angle_alpha   90.00
_cell.angle_beta   90.00
_cell.angle_gamma   90.00
#
_symmetry.space_group_name_H-M   'P 1'
#
loop_
_entity.id
_entity.type
_entity.pdbx_description
1 polymer ?
#
loop_
_entity_poly.entity_id
_entity_poly.type
_entity_poly.pdbx_seq_one_letter_code
_entity_poly.pdbx_strand_id
1 'polypeptide(L)'
;YFPRFFFLSNDELLEILAETKDPTRVQPHLKKCFEGIQQLVFDDAVNILAMVSGESERVDLSSPHADGRVISPAESKGNVEVWLDWVENAMRRSVARSLDDALRAYPDAVRTEWMTEWPGQAVLAGSQTYWTHGVEKALREGGATGIREYGSVLRGYINDIIMLVRGDLPKLARRTLSALTVLEVHSRDVTLRMGDLGVDSEFDFEWNSQLRYYWKDDGVSRASGDPGSVKLRMINAQILYANEYLGNSGRLVITPL
;
A
#
# COMPACT_ATOMS: atom_id res chain seq x y z
N TYR A 1 -4.24 26.49 -2.23
CA TYR A 1 -5.38 25.75 -2.83
C TYR A 1 -5.13 24.27 -2.59
N PHE A 2 -6.03 23.60 -1.86
CA PHE A 2 -5.88 22.20 -1.48
C PHE A 2 -7.18 21.44 -1.79
N PRO A 3 -7.20 20.61 -2.86
CA PRO A 3 -8.44 20.01 -3.37
C PRO A 3 -9.21 19.15 -2.35
N ARG A 4 -8.54 18.53 -1.38
CA ARG A 4 -9.19 17.67 -0.38
C ARG A 4 -10.14 18.44 0.56
N PHE A 5 -10.11 19.77 0.56
CA PHE A 5 -11.12 20.58 1.25
C PHE A 5 -12.52 20.47 0.65
N PHE A 6 -12.68 20.01 -0.60
CA PHE A 6 -14.01 19.76 -1.17
C PHE A 6 -14.76 18.59 -0.51
N PHE A 7 -14.09 17.78 0.31
CA PHE A 7 -14.73 16.72 1.10
C PHE A 7 -15.24 17.20 2.47
N LEU A 8 -15.00 18.47 2.82
CA LEU A 8 -15.48 19.10 4.04
C LEU A 8 -16.80 19.83 3.78
N SER A 9 -17.65 19.90 4.80
CA SER A 9 -18.75 20.86 4.78
C SER A 9 -18.22 22.30 4.90
N ASN A 10 -19.05 23.29 4.55
CA ASN A 10 -18.66 24.70 4.66
C ASN A 10 -18.25 25.08 6.10
N ASP A 11 -18.97 24.57 7.10
CA ASP A 11 -18.69 24.86 8.51
C ASP A 11 -17.33 24.26 8.94
N GLU A 12 -17.06 23.00 8.57
CA GLU A 12 -15.77 22.35 8.85
C GLU A 12 -14.60 23.02 8.13
N LEU A 13 -14.82 23.52 6.91
CA LEU A 13 -13.81 24.28 6.19
C LEU A 13 -13.49 25.59 6.91
N LEU A 14 -14.51 26.31 7.38
CA LEU A 14 -14.31 27.53 8.16
C LEU A 14 -13.61 27.25 9.49
N GLU A 15 -13.93 26.15 10.17
CA GLU A 15 -13.24 25.69 11.38
C GLU A 15 -11.76 25.44 11.11
N ILE A 16 -11.42 24.66 10.08
CA ILE A 16 -10.03 24.37 9.71
C ILE A 16 -9.26 25.66 9.36
N LEU A 17 -9.86 26.58 8.62
CA LEU A 17 -9.22 27.84 8.21
C LEU A 17 -9.08 28.85 9.37
N ALA A 18 -9.95 28.78 10.37
CA ALA A 18 -9.90 29.66 11.55
C ALA A 18 -8.80 29.23 12.54
N GLU A 19 -8.46 27.95 12.58
CA GLU A 19 -7.51 27.34 13.53
C GLU A 19 -6.04 27.55 13.13
N THR A 20 -5.65 28.81 12.94
CA THR A 20 -4.30 29.22 12.50
C THR A 20 -3.22 29.11 13.58
N LYS A 21 -3.61 28.98 14.86
CA LYS A 21 -2.69 29.03 16.01
C LYS A 21 -2.33 27.65 16.58
N ASP A 22 -3.19 26.66 16.40
CA ASP A 22 -3.00 25.31 16.92
C ASP A 22 -3.33 24.28 15.84
N PRO A 23 -2.33 23.71 15.14
CA PRO A 23 -2.55 22.76 14.05
C PRO A 23 -3.11 21.42 14.54
N THR A 24 -3.08 21.12 15.84
CA THR A 24 -3.67 19.89 16.38
C THR A 24 -5.20 19.91 16.30
N ARG A 25 -5.81 21.09 16.17
CA ARG A 25 -7.25 21.28 16.02
C ARG A 25 -7.80 20.76 14.69
N VAL A 26 -6.93 20.51 13.70
CA VAL A 26 -7.30 19.93 12.40
C VAL A 26 -7.54 18.41 12.47
N GLN A 27 -7.03 17.73 13.50
CA GLN A 27 -7.11 16.26 13.66
C GLN A 27 -8.51 15.67 13.45
N PRO A 28 -9.62 16.24 13.99
CA PRO A 28 -10.95 15.67 13.82
C PRO A 28 -11.43 15.63 12.36
N HIS A 29 -10.90 16.49 11.51
CA HIS A 29 -11.30 16.63 10.12
C HIS A 29 -10.42 15.82 9.15
N LEU A 30 -9.26 15.35 9.61
CA LEU A 30 -8.27 14.66 8.75
C LEU A 30 -8.85 13.46 8.01
N LYS A 31 -9.72 12.68 8.66
CA LYS A 31 -10.33 11.49 8.05
C LYS A 31 -11.20 11.80 6.82
N LYS A 32 -11.71 13.03 6.69
CA LYS A 32 -12.44 13.47 5.49
C LYS A 32 -11.50 13.92 4.38
N CYS A 33 -10.32 14.44 4.71
CA CYS A 33 -9.32 14.85 3.73
C CYS A 33 -8.42 13.69 3.28
N PHE A 34 -8.13 12.74 4.17
CA PHE A 34 -7.26 11.60 3.95
C PHE A 34 -7.96 10.32 4.36
N GLU A 35 -8.02 9.35 3.45
CA GLU A 35 -8.72 8.09 3.69
C GLU A 35 -8.05 7.26 4.80
N GLY A 36 -6.72 7.12 4.76
CA GLY A 36 -5.97 6.28 5.70
C GLY A 36 -5.38 7.01 6.91
N ILE A 37 -5.47 8.34 7.02
CA ILE A 37 -4.92 9.10 8.16
C ILE A 37 -6.04 9.42 9.15
N GLN A 38 -6.02 8.73 10.29
CA GLN A 38 -6.90 9.02 11.43
C GLN A 38 -6.29 10.09 12.34
N GLN A 39 -4.96 10.10 12.48
CA GLN A 39 -4.26 11.03 13.35
C GLN A 39 -2.83 11.30 12.84
N LEU A 40 -2.33 12.52 13.05
CA LEU A 40 -0.91 12.88 12.96
C LEU A 40 -0.24 12.88 14.33
N VAL A 41 1.02 12.47 14.39
CA VAL A 41 1.84 12.54 15.60
C VAL A 41 2.66 13.81 15.57
N PHE A 42 2.59 14.60 16.64
CA PHE A 42 3.32 15.85 16.80
C PHE A 42 4.42 15.71 17.85
N ASP A 43 5.53 16.43 17.68
CA ASP A 43 6.52 16.65 18.74
C ASP A 43 6.16 17.88 19.62
N ASP A 44 7.00 18.19 20.61
CA ASP A 44 6.81 19.33 21.52
C ASP A 44 6.85 20.70 20.81
N ALA A 45 7.49 20.77 19.64
CA ALA A 45 7.55 21.94 18.77
C ALA A 45 6.41 21.94 17.73
N VAL A 46 5.47 21.01 17.84
CA VAL A 46 4.32 20.84 16.95
C VAL A 46 4.72 20.52 15.51
N ASN A 47 5.87 19.88 15.31
CA ASN A 47 6.25 19.29 14.04
C ASN A 47 5.60 17.92 13.86
N ILE A 48 5.20 17.60 12.64
CA ILE A 48 4.51 16.36 12.31
C ILE A 48 5.55 15.26 12.01
N LEU A 49 5.52 14.18 12.81
CA LEU A 49 6.50 13.10 12.80
C LEU A 49 6.01 11.83 12.10
N ALA A 50 4.72 11.53 12.22
CA ALA A 50 4.14 10.28 11.73
C ALA A 50 2.65 10.43 11.44
N MET A 51 2.12 9.50 10.65
CA MET A 51 0.69 9.30 10.45
C MET A 51 0.24 7.99 11.09
N VAL A 52 -0.98 7.99 11.62
CA VAL A 52 -1.59 6.84 12.29
C VAL A 52 -2.94 6.56 11.64
N SER A 53 -3.18 5.30 11.27
CA SER A 53 -4.46 4.86 10.70
C SER A 53 -5.53 4.59 11.75
N GLY A 54 -6.77 4.38 11.31
CA GLY A 54 -7.88 3.96 12.18
C GLY A 54 -7.60 2.63 12.89
N GLU A 55 -6.71 1.81 12.33
CA GLU A 55 -6.30 0.54 12.88
C GLU A 55 -5.13 0.64 13.86
N SER A 56 -4.65 1.84 14.14
CA SER A 56 -3.45 2.15 14.94
C SER A 56 -2.14 1.70 14.30
N GLU A 57 -2.10 1.53 12.97
CA GLU A 57 -0.84 1.37 12.24
C GLU A 57 -0.17 2.73 12.13
N ARG A 58 1.07 2.82 12.61
CA ARG A 58 1.91 4.01 12.56
C ARG A 58 2.89 3.91 11.41
N VAL A 59 2.96 4.94 10.58
CA VAL A 59 3.98 5.10 9.55
C VAL A 59 4.70 6.42 9.80
N ASP A 60 6.00 6.34 10.02
CA ASP A 60 6.81 7.53 10.23
C ASP A 60 6.95 8.32 8.94
N LEU A 61 6.72 9.64 9.01
CA LEU A 61 6.93 10.59 7.93
C LEU A 61 8.40 11.01 7.87
N SER A 62 9.27 10.00 8.01
CA SER A 62 10.73 10.11 8.07
C SER A 62 11.37 10.56 6.76
N SER A 63 10.62 10.46 5.64
CA SER A 63 11.02 11.07 4.39
C SER A 63 10.64 12.54 4.45
N PRO A 64 11.61 13.46 4.50
CA PRO A 64 11.31 14.86 4.66
C PRO A 64 10.47 15.41 3.50
N HIS A 65 10.03 16.68 3.57
CA HIS A 65 9.52 17.35 2.37
C HIS A 65 10.58 17.31 1.23
N ALA A 66 10.26 17.70 -0.01
CA ALA A 66 11.15 17.68 -1.19
C ALA A 66 12.57 18.29 -0.99
N ASP A 67 12.78 18.90 0.18
CA ASP A 67 13.87 19.75 0.63
C ASP A 67 14.65 19.15 1.84
N GLY A 68 14.31 17.97 2.35
CA GLY A 68 15.02 17.37 3.49
C GLY A 68 14.56 17.82 4.89
N ARG A 69 13.41 18.50 5.02
CA ARG A 69 12.89 19.06 6.29
C ARG A 69 11.68 18.35 6.90
N VAL A 70 11.60 18.39 8.23
CA VAL A 70 10.43 17.98 9.02
C VAL A 70 9.23 18.88 8.67
N ILE A 71 8.02 18.32 8.64
CA ILE A 71 6.81 19.10 8.36
C ILE A 71 6.49 19.94 9.60
N SER A 72 6.69 21.27 9.50
CA SER A 72 6.39 22.20 10.57
C SER A 72 5.26 23.15 10.18
N PRO A 73 4.04 23.00 10.73
CA PRO A 73 2.94 23.93 10.49
C PRO A 73 3.30 25.40 10.81
N ALA A 74 4.24 25.65 11.73
CA ALA A 74 4.70 27.00 12.05
C ALA A 74 5.34 27.72 10.83
N GLU A 75 5.94 26.97 9.90
CA GLU A 75 6.55 27.52 8.68
C GLU A 75 5.50 27.89 7.61
N SER A 76 4.22 27.53 7.80
CA SER A 76 3.17 27.76 6.81
C SER A 76 2.56 29.18 6.85
N LYS A 77 3.02 30.03 7.77
CA LYS A 77 2.48 31.39 8.01
C LYS A 77 0.98 31.40 8.31
N GLY A 78 0.49 30.36 8.99
CA GLY A 78 -0.92 30.20 9.35
C GLY A 78 -1.80 29.61 8.25
N ASN A 79 -1.26 29.32 7.06
CA ASN A 79 -2.01 28.71 5.97
C ASN A 79 -2.04 27.19 6.16
N VAL A 80 -3.20 26.65 6.49
CA VAL A 80 -3.40 25.24 6.79
C VAL A 80 -3.28 24.36 5.55
N GLU A 81 -3.73 24.86 4.40
CA GLU A 81 -3.62 24.19 3.10
C GLU A 81 -2.17 23.93 2.69
N VAL A 82 -1.23 24.78 3.14
CA VAL A 82 0.19 24.65 2.79
C VAL A 82 0.83 23.47 3.51
N TRP A 83 0.63 23.36 4.83
CA TRP A 83 1.23 22.24 5.55
C TRP A 83 0.47 20.92 5.34
N LEU A 84 -0.82 20.95 5.03
CA LEU A 84 -1.56 19.75 4.62
C LEU A 84 -1.08 19.23 3.25
N ASP A 85 -0.71 20.10 2.33
CA ASP A 85 -0.04 19.70 1.08
C ASP A 85 1.32 19.05 1.36
N TRP A 86 2.10 19.57 2.32
CA TRP A 86 3.35 18.94 2.75
C TRP A 86 3.13 17.54 3.35
N VAL A 87 2.09 17.37 4.16
CA VAL A 87 1.67 16.06 4.70
C VAL A 87 1.30 15.10 3.57
N GLU A 88 0.52 15.54 2.57
CA GLU A 88 0.15 14.71 1.42
C GLU A 88 1.38 14.23 0.65
N ASN A 89 2.34 15.13 0.38
CA ASN A 89 3.57 14.77 -0.31
C ASN A 89 4.44 13.81 0.51
N ALA A 90 4.64 14.07 1.81
CA ALA A 90 5.43 13.20 2.68
C ALA A 90 4.77 11.82 2.89
N MET A 91 3.44 11.77 2.99
CA MET A 91 2.67 10.53 3.06
C MET A 91 2.99 9.64 1.86
N ARG A 92 2.84 10.17 0.63
CA ARG A 92 3.06 9.37 -0.58
C ARG A 92 4.49 8.89 -0.70
N ARG A 93 5.47 9.73 -0.39
CA ARG A 93 6.89 9.34 -0.37
C ARG A 93 7.18 8.26 0.66
N SER A 94 6.61 8.37 1.86
CA SER A 94 6.82 7.39 2.93
C SER A 94 6.21 6.03 2.58
N VAL A 95 5.02 6.01 1.98
CA VAL A 95 4.40 4.76 1.47
C VAL A 95 5.23 4.18 0.31
N ALA A 96 5.69 5.00 -0.62
CA ALA A 96 6.54 4.56 -1.74
C ALA A 96 7.84 3.92 -1.25
N ARG A 97 8.53 4.57 -0.31
CA ARG A 97 9.75 4.05 0.29
C ARG A 97 9.50 2.75 1.05
N SER A 98 8.47 2.71 1.90
CA SER A 98 8.14 1.49 2.65
C SER A 98 7.81 0.32 1.72
N LEU A 99 7.14 0.57 0.59
CA LEU A 99 6.84 -0.45 -0.41
C LEU A 99 8.12 -0.93 -1.12
N ASP A 100 9.00 -0.01 -1.53
CA ASP A 100 10.27 -0.36 -2.18
C ASP A 100 11.20 -1.14 -1.25
N ASP A 101 11.29 -0.75 0.02
CA ASP A 101 12.11 -1.44 1.01
C ASP A 101 11.54 -2.83 1.32
N ALA A 102 10.21 -2.97 1.42
CA ALA A 102 9.56 -4.27 1.59
C ALA A 102 9.78 -5.18 0.38
N LEU A 103 9.62 -4.66 -0.84
CA LEU A 103 9.84 -5.41 -2.09
C LEU A 103 11.30 -5.86 -2.21
N ARG A 104 12.27 -5.01 -1.87
CA ARG A 104 13.69 -5.36 -1.91
C ARG A 104 14.06 -6.44 -0.91
N ALA A 105 13.46 -6.45 0.28
CA ALA A 105 13.75 -7.44 1.31
C ALA A 105 13.13 -8.82 1.03
N TYR A 106 12.05 -8.89 0.25
CA TYR A 106 11.28 -10.12 0.04
C TYR A 106 12.10 -11.32 -0.48
N PRO A 107 13.02 -11.20 -1.46
CA PRO A 107 13.74 -12.37 -2.00
C PRO A 107 14.62 -13.09 -0.98
N ASP A 108 15.16 -12.35 -0.01
CA ASP A 108 16.11 -12.85 1.00
C ASP A 108 15.42 -13.19 2.33
N ALA A 109 14.14 -12.84 2.48
CA ALA A 109 13.40 -13.01 3.72
C ALA A 109 12.64 -14.34 3.79
N VAL A 110 12.45 -14.85 5.01
CA VAL A 110 11.44 -15.88 5.24
C VAL A 110 10.07 -15.23 5.07
N ARG A 111 9.27 -15.69 4.09
CA ARG A 111 8.00 -15.05 3.70
C ARG A 111 7.06 -14.79 4.88
N THR A 112 7.02 -15.73 5.84
CA THR A 112 6.18 -15.65 7.02
C THR A 112 6.59 -14.54 7.99
N GLU A 113 7.89 -14.30 8.10
CA GLU A 113 8.45 -13.20 8.91
C GLU A 113 8.22 -11.87 8.18
N TRP A 114 8.54 -11.83 6.88
CA TRP A 114 8.34 -10.67 6.01
C TRP A 114 6.91 -10.12 6.11
N MET A 115 5.89 -10.97 5.97
CA MET A 115 4.49 -10.51 6.00
C MET A 115 4.01 -9.99 7.36
N THR A 116 4.81 -10.14 8.43
CA THR A 116 4.53 -9.62 9.77
C THR A 116 5.40 -8.42 10.17
N GLU A 117 6.47 -8.15 9.42
CA GLU A 117 7.43 -7.08 9.69
C GLU A 117 7.06 -5.76 9.00
N TRP A 118 6.46 -5.83 7.80
CA TRP A 118 6.16 -4.65 7.00
C TRP A 118 4.75 -4.10 7.23
N PRO A 119 4.51 -2.79 6.98
CA PRO A 119 3.18 -2.20 7.04
C PRO A 119 2.18 -2.94 6.16
N GLY A 120 0.93 -3.05 6.60
CA GLY A 120 -0.07 -3.90 5.95
C GLY A 120 -0.23 -3.58 4.46
N GLN A 121 -0.26 -2.30 4.09
CA GLN A 121 -0.35 -1.88 2.69
C GLN A 121 0.85 -2.34 1.84
N ALA A 122 2.07 -2.29 2.39
CA ALA A 122 3.27 -2.76 1.70
C ALA A 122 3.26 -4.28 1.52
N VAL A 123 2.81 -5.02 2.53
CA VAL A 123 2.64 -6.49 2.45
C VAL A 123 1.65 -6.88 1.35
N LEU A 124 0.49 -6.22 1.28
CA LEU A 124 -0.54 -6.52 0.29
C LEU A 124 -0.07 -6.22 -1.14
N ALA A 125 0.52 -5.04 -1.38
CA ALA A 125 1.04 -4.66 -2.70
C ALA A 125 2.26 -5.51 -3.09
N GLY A 126 3.13 -5.82 -2.13
CA GLY A 126 4.28 -6.69 -2.34
C GLY A 126 3.87 -8.10 -2.72
N SER A 127 2.87 -8.68 -2.05
CA SER A 127 2.39 -10.01 -2.42
C SER A 127 1.79 -10.05 -3.83
N GLN A 128 1.00 -9.04 -4.23
CA GLN A 128 0.49 -8.93 -5.60
C GLN A 128 1.62 -8.80 -6.65
N THR A 129 2.70 -8.11 -6.30
CA THR A 129 3.89 -7.95 -7.16
C THR A 129 4.59 -9.29 -7.36
N TYR A 130 4.85 -10.04 -6.28
CA TYR A 130 5.49 -11.35 -6.37
C TYR A 130 4.59 -12.42 -6.96
N TRP A 131 3.27 -12.33 -6.76
CA TRP A 131 2.31 -13.16 -7.47
C TRP A 131 2.38 -12.92 -8.98
N THR A 132 2.35 -11.65 -9.42
CA THR A 132 2.50 -11.26 -10.83
C THR A 132 3.77 -11.86 -11.42
N HIS A 133 4.91 -11.65 -10.76
CA HIS A 133 6.19 -12.18 -11.22
C HIS A 133 6.21 -13.71 -11.31
N GLY A 134 5.68 -14.40 -10.28
CA GLY A 134 5.66 -15.85 -10.21
C GLY A 134 4.77 -16.49 -11.28
N VAL A 135 3.59 -15.92 -11.56
CA VAL A 135 2.71 -16.38 -12.64
C VAL A 135 3.38 -16.23 -13.99
N GLU A 136 3.94 -15.06 -14.30
CA GLU A 136 4.58 -14.85 -15.59
C GLU A 136 5.83 -15.71 -15.76
N LYS A 137 6.62 -15.91 -14.70
CA LYS A 137 7.74 -16.84 -14.71
C LYS A 137 7.28 -18.27 -15.02
N ALA A 138 6.24 -18.74 -14.34
CA ALA A 138 5.66 -20.07 -14.54
C ALA A 138 5.15 -20.28 -15.97
N LEU A 139 4.51 -19.26 -16.57
CA LEU A 139 4.08 -19.28 -17.97
C LEU A 139 5.27 -19.36 -18.93
N ARG A 140 6.28 -18.50 -18.74
CA ARG A 140 7.47 -18.46 -19.62
C ARG A 140 8.29 -19.75 -19.57
N GLU A 141 8.41 -20.37 -18.39
CA GLU A 141 9.27 -21.54 -18.18
C GLU A 141 8.56 -22.87 -18.46
N GLY A 142 7.23 -22.95 -18.20
CA GLY A 142 6.51 -24.23 -18.25
C GLY A 142 5.08 -24.16 -18.80
N GLY A 143 4.65 -23.01 -19.33
CA GLY A 143 3.30 -22.80 -19.86
C GLY A 143 2.21 -23.27 -18.88
N ALA A 144 1.23 -24.00 -19.40
CA ALA A 144 0.13 -24.53 -18.59
C ALA A 144 0.58 -25.48 -17.47
N THR A 145 1.67 -26.23 -17.66
CA THR A 145 2.21 -27.12 -16.62
C THR A 145 2.85 -26.30 -15.51
N GLY A 146 3.67 -25.31 -15.85
CA GLY A 146 4.29 -24.40 -14.88
C GLY A 146 3.25 -23.66 -14.03
N ILE A 147 2.15 -23.21 -14.64
CA ILE A 147 1.03 -22.59 -13.89
C ILE A 147 0.42 -23.54 -12.87
N ARG A 148 0.17 -24.80 -13.22
CA ARG A 148 -0.40 -25.80 -12.30
C ARG A 148 0.54 -26.09 -11.12
N GLU A 149 1.84 -26.16 -11.40
CA GLU A 149 2.87 -26.30 -10.38
C GLU A 149 2.91 -25.08 -9.45
N TYR A 150 2.91 -23.87 -10.02
CA TYR A 150 2.88 -22.63 -9.24
C TYR A 150 1.61 -22.50 -8.39
N GLY A 151 0.45 -22.96 -8.89
CA GLY A 151 -0.77 -23.06 -8.10
C GLY A 151 -0.62 -23.95 -6.85
N SER A 152 0.26 -24.95 -6.88
CA SER A 152 0.60 -25.75 -5.69
C SER A 152 1.43 -24.96 -4.68
N VAL A 153 2.35 -24.12 -5.14
CA VAL A 153 3.14 -23.21 -4.29
C VAL A 153 2.21 -22.23 -3.57
N LEU A 154 1.25 -21.63 -4.29
CA LEU A 154 0.27 -20.69 -3.69
C LEU A 154 -0.62 -21.36 -2.63
N ARG A 155 -0.96 -22.64 -2.79
CA ARG A 155 -1.63 -23.41 -1.72
C ARG A 155 -0.77 -23.52 -0.46
N GLY A 156 0.55 -23.69 -0.63
CA GLY A 156 1.51 -23.68 0.48
C GLY A 156 1.46 -22.37 1.26
N TYR A 157 1.55 -21.22 0.57
CA TYR A 157 1.50 -19.90 1.22
C TYR A 157 0.22 -19.68 2.05
N ILE A 158 -0.93 -20.16 1.58
CA ILE A 158 -2.18 -20.07 2.34
C ILE A 158 -2.13 -20.94 3.60
N ASN A 159 -1.55 -22.14 3.52
CA ASN A 159 -1.36 -23.00 4.69
C ASN A 159 -0.43 -22.34 5.72
N ASP A 160 0.64 -21.68 5.29
CA ASP A 160 1.55 -20.95 6.18
C ASP A 160 0.83 -19.83 6.91
N ILE A 161 -0.01 -19.05 6.21
CA ILE A 161 -0.84 -18.00 6.81
C ILE A 161 -1.82 -18.59 7.84
N ILE A 162 -2.46 -19.73 7.53
CA ILE A 162 -3.37 -20.42 8.46
C ILE A 162 -2.62 -20.82 9.74
N MET A 163 -1.39 -21.35 9.62
CA MET A 163 -0.61 -21.75 10.79
C MET A 163 -0.22 -20.53 11.64
N LEU A 164 0.14 -19.41 11.01
CA LEU A 164 0.49 -18.19 11.74
C LEU A 164 -0.71 -17.57 12.45
N VAL A 165 -1.87 -17.51 11.80
CA VAL A 165 -3.09 -16.98 12.42
C VAL A 165 -3.55 -17.82 13.61
N ARG A 166 -3.24 -19.13 13.64
CA ARG A 166 -3.49 -20.00 14.80
C ARG A 166 -2.54 -19.76 15.97
N GLY A 167 -1.37 -19.17 15.71
CA GLY A 167 -0.42 -18.76 16.73
C GLY A 167 -0.78 -17.43 17.41
N ASP A 168 0.13 -17.00 18.28
CA ASP A 168 0.06 -15.67 18.87
C ASP A 168 0.61 -14.63 17.88
N LEU A 169 -0.16 -13.56 17.68
CA LEU A 169 0.16 -12.51 16.71
C LEU A 169 -0.30 -11.16 17.24
N PRO A 170 0.52 -10.10 17.07
CA PRO A 170 0.08 -8.74 17.29
C PRO A 170 -1.20 -8.43 16.51
N LYS A 171 -2.06 -7.59 17.09
CA LYS A 171 -3.35 -7.21 16.48
C LYS A 171 -3.21 -6.66 15.05
N LEU A 172 -2.17 -5.86 14.80
CA LEU A 172 -1.87 -5.31 13.47
C LEU A 172 -1.48 -6.41 12.48
N ALA A 173 -0.54 -7.29 12.85
CA ALA A 173 -0.15 -8.42 12.01
C ALA A 173 -1.36 -9.30 11.67
N ARG A 174 -2.22 -9.60 12.65
CA ARG A 174 -3.45 -10.38 12.43
C ARG A 174 -4.41 -9.70 11.42
N ARG A 175 -4.52 -8.38 11.46
CA ARG A 175 -5.31 -7.60 10.47
C ARG A 175 -4.69 -7.67 9.08
N THR A 176 -3.37 -7.47 8.95
CA THR A 176 -2.64 -7.63 7.69
C THR A 176 -2.88 -9.01 7.09
N LEU A 177 -2.71 -10.07 7.89
CA LEU A 177 -2.89 -11.45 7.42
C LEU A 177 -4.33 -11.76 7.02
N SER A 178 -5.32 -11.16 7.69
CA SER A 178 -6.74 -11.31 7.31
C SER A 178 -7.00 -10.72 5.92
N ALA A 179 -6.49 -9.51 5.65
CA ALA A 179 -6.59 -8.87 4.35
C ALA A 179 -5.77 -9.63 3.28
N LEU A 180 -4.56 -10.09 3.63
CA LEU A 180 -3.69 -10.84 2.73
C LEU A 180 -4.31 -12.17 2.32
N THR A 181 -4.95 -12.89 3.25
CA THR A 181 -5.62 -14.17 2.96
C THR A 181 -6.65 -14.03 1.83
N VAL A 182 -7.40 -12.93 1.80
CA VAL A 182 -8.39 -12.66 0.75
C VAL A 182 -7.71 -12.54 -0.63
N LEU A 183 -6.59 -11.82 -0.70
CA LEU A 183 -5.82 -11.66 -1.93
C LEU A 183 -5.18 -12.99 -2.36
N GLU A 184 -4.56 -13.72 -1.43
CA GLU A 184 -3.90 -15.00 -1.72
C GLU A 184 -4.87 -16.07 -2.22
N VAL A 185 -6.07 -16.13 -1.64
CA VAL A 185 -7.14 -17.03 -2.11
C VAL A 185 -7.52 -16.68 -3.54
N HIS A 186 -7.72 -15.39 -3.85
CA HIS A 186 -8.01 -14.94 -5.21
C HIS A 186 -6.86 -15.29 -6.18
N SER A 187 -5.62 -14.94 -5.83
CA SER A 187 -4.42 -15.23 -6.63
C SER A 187 -4.27 -16.72 -6.92
N ARG A 188 -4.48 -17.58 -5.92
CA ARG A 188 -4.48 -19.03 -6.09
C ARG A 188 -5.59 -19.47 -7.04
N ASP A 189 -6.82 -19.03 -6.83
CA ASP A 189 -7.98 -19.51 -7.59
C ASP A 189 -7.88 -19.10 -9.07
N VAL A 190 -7.43 -17.87 -9.34
CA VAL A 190 -7.11 -17.41 -10.70
C VAL A 190 -6.00 -18.27 -11.32
N THR A 191 -4.92 -18.52 -10.59
CA THR A 191 -3.80 -19.33 -11.09
C THR A 191 -4.22 -20.76 -11.42
N LEU A 192 -4.99 -21.40 -10.53
CA LEU A 192 -5.50 -22.76 -10.75
C LEU A 192 -6.47 -22.82 -11.93
N ARG A 193 -7.39 -21.85 -12.03
CA ARG A 193 -8.31 -21.74 -13.16
C ARG A 193 -7.56 -21.58 -14.48
N MET A 194 -6.53 -20.73 -14.56
CA MET A 194 -5.70 -20.61 -15.76
C MET A 194 -5.02 -21.94 -16.10
N GLY A 195 -4.58 -22.69 -15.09
CA GLY A 195 -4.07 -24.04 -15.25
C GLY A 195 -5.11 -25.00 -15.84
N ASP A 196 -6.35 -24.97 -15.35
CA ASP A 196 -7.44 -25.82 -15.86
C ASP A 196 -7.84 -25.45 -17.29
N LEU A 197 -7.82 -24.16 -17.63
CA LEU A 197 -8.08 -23.66 -18.99
C LEU A 197 -6.91 -23.92 -19.96
N GLY A 198 -5.75 -24.34 -19.46
CA GLY A 198 -4.59 -24.63 -20.29
C GLY A 198 -3.88 -23.39 -20.82
N VAL A 199 -3.95 -22.27 -20.08
CA VAL A 199 -3.24 -21.03 -20.43
C VAL A 199 -1.73 -21.31 -20.46
N ASP A 200 -1.10 -21.04 -21.60
CA ASP A 200 0.30 -21.37 -21.86
C ASP A 200 1.19 -20.14 -22.14
N SER A 201 0.62 -18.94 -22.14
CA SER A 201 1.29 -17.71 -22.54
C SER A 201 0.93 -16.54 -21.64
N GLU A 202 1.91 -15.68 -21.33
CA GLU A 202 1.70 -14.40 -20.63
C GLU A 202 0.90 -13.38 -21.46
N PHE A 203 0.72 -13.65 -22.76
CA PHE A 203 -0.10 -12.86 -23.67
C PHE A 203 -1.57 -13.32 -23.72
N ASP A 204 -1.93 -14.40 -23.02
CA ASP A 204 -3.30 -14.89 -22.96
C ASP A 204 -4.24 -13.89 -22.26
N PHE A 205 -5.48 -13.81 -22.72
CA PHE A 205 -6.47 -12.90 -22.18
C PHE A 205 -6.84 -13.22 -20.71
N GLU A 206 -6.91 -14.49 -20.33
CA GLU A 206 -7.24 -14.89 -18.95
C GLU A 206 -6.21 -14.31 -17.96
N TRP A 207 -4.94 -14.24 -18.35
CA TRP A 207 -3.91 -13.57 -17.54
C TRP A 207 -3.94 -12.05 -17.70
N ASN A 208 -4.06 -11.53 -18.92
CA ASN A 208 -4.01 -10.10 -19.17
C ASN A 208 -5.19 -9.33 -18.58
N SER A 209 -6.32 -10.00 -18.38
CA SER A 209 -7.50 -9.45 -17.69
C SER A 209 -7.30 -9.26 -16.18
N GLN A 210 -6.23 -9.80 -15.58
CA GLN A 210 -5.92 -9.62 -14.16
C GLN A 210 -5.18 -8.30 -13.91
N LEU A 211 -5.36 -7.75 -12.70
CA LEU A 211 -4.58 -6.59 -12.23
C LEU A 211 -3.18 -7.04 -11.81
N ARG A 212 -2.18 -6.56 -12.54
CA ARG A 212 -0.78 -6.99 -12.43
C ARG A 212 0.12 -5.86 -11.95
N TYR A 213 1.08 -6.20 -11.10
CA TYR A 213 1.97 -5.26 -10.42
C TYR A 213 3.40 -5.47 -10.90
N TYR A 214 4.01 -4.41 -11.44
CA TYR A 214 5.37 -4.42 -11.96
C TYR A 214 6.22 -3.42 -11.19
N TRP A 215 7.15 -3.94 -10.40
CA TRP A 215 8.12 -3.14 -9.66
C TRP A 215 9.46 -3.08 -10.38
N LYS A 216 10.16 -1.96 -10.22
CA LYS A 216 11.55 -1.79 -10.63
C LYS A 216 12.36 -1.25 -9.45
N ASP A 217 13.42 -1.95 -9.07
CA ASP A 217 14.28 -1.55 -7.95
C ASP A 217 15.00 -0.22 -8.21
N ASP A 218 15.40 0.03 -9.46
CA ASP A 218 15.96 1.29 -9.94
C ASP A 218 14.89 2.31 -10.36
N GLY A 219 13.67 2.17 -9.84
CA GLY A 219 12.52 3.02 -10.14
C GLY A 219 12.60 4.45 -9.60
N VAL A 220 11.58 5.24 -9.92
CA VAL A 220 11.49 6.67 -9.57
C VAL A 220 11.63 6.91 -8.08
N SER A 221 11.03 6.07 -7.24
CA SER A 221 11.05 6.27 -5.79
C SER A 221 12.43 6.06 -5.19
N ARG A 222 13.29 5.27 -5.83
CA ARG A 222 14.70 5.18 -5.45
C ARG A 222 15.53 6.34 -5.99
N ALA A 223 15.24 6.81 -7.20
CA ALA A 223 16.02 7.87 -7.85
C ALA A 223 15.77 9.27 -7.27
N SER A 224 14.51 9.62 -6.99
CA SER A 224 14.12 10.96 -6.52
C SER A 224 13.45 10.99 -5.14
N GLY A 225 13.08 9.82 -4.60
CA GLY A 225 12.23 9.74 -3.40
C GLY A 225 10.73 9.88 -3.70
N ASP A 226 10.34 10.18 -4.95
CA ASP A 226 8.94 10.38 -5.32
C ASP A 226 8.24 9.07 -5.75
N PRO A 227 6.93 8.92 -5.52
CA PRO A 227 6.16 7.77 -5.99
C PRO A 227 6.37 7.43 -7.47
N GLY A 228 6.54 6.14 -7.79
CA GLY A 228 6.56 5.70 -9.18
C GLY A 228 7.36 4.42 -9.48
N SER A 229 7.92 3.74 -8.48
CA SER A 229 8.63 2.46 -8.68
C SER A 229 7.71 1.29 -9.06
N VAL A 230 6.41 1.38 -8.75
CA VAL A 230 5.43 0.32 -9.04
C VAL A 230 4.40 0.78 -10.08
N LYS A 231 4.23 -0.04 -11.10
CA LYS A 231 3.32 0.16 -12.21
C LYS A 231 2.27 -0.94 -12.24
N LEU A 232 1.01 -0.55 -12.35
CA LEU A 232 -0.13 -1.45 -12.47
C LEU A 232 -0.52 -1.60 -13.93
N ARG A 233 -0.88 -2.82 -14.34
CA ARG A 233 -1.44 -3.09 -15.67
C ARG A 233 -2.65 -4.01 -15.59
N MET A 234 -3.64 -3.73 -16.42
CA MET A 234 -4.79 -4.59 -16.65
C MET A 234 -5.24 -4.37 -18.10
N ILE A 235 -5.25 -5.44 -18.90
CA ILE A 235 -5.49 -5.39 -20.35
C ILE A 235 -4.53 -4.38 -21.00
N ASN A 236 -5.06 -3.24 -21.48
CA ASN A 236 -4.33 -2.15 -22.12
C ASN A 236 -4.12 -0.94 -21.18
N ALA A 237 -4.76 -0.92 -20.01
CA ALA A 237 -4.64 0.14 -19.04
C ALA A 237 -3.34 0.00 -18.26
N GLN A 238 -2.63 1.11 -18.10
CA GLN A 238 -1.42 1.20 -17.31
C GLN A 238 -1.48 2.46 -16.45
N ILE A 239 -1.32 2.30 -15.14
CA ILE A 239 -1.24 3.41 -14.18
C ILE A 239 -0.07 3.19 -13.23
N LEU A 240 0.42 4.25 -12.61
CA LEU A 240 1.36 4.12 -11.49
C LEU A 240 0.57 3.80 -10.21
N TYR A 241 1.18 3.01 -9.33
CA TYR A 241 0.64 2.86 -7.98
C TYR A 241 0.68 4.24 -7.30
N ALA A 242 -0.46 4.71 -6.80
CA ALA A 242 -0.59 6.10 -6.35
C ALA A 242 0.13 6.40 -5.04
N ASN A 243 0.50 5.37 -4.27
CA ASN A 243 1.12 5.48 -2.95
C ASN A 243 0.30 6.32 -1.94
N GLU A 244 -1.01 6.43 -2.13
CA GLU A 244 -1.92 6.97 -1.12
C GLU A 244 -1.92 6.05 0.11
N TYR A 245 -1.82 6.59 1.32
CA TYR A 245 -1.89 5.77 2.53
C TYR A 245 -3.35 5.39 2.82
N LEU A 246 -3.61 4.09 2.88
CA LEU A 246 -4.95 3.52 3.10
C LEU A 246 -5.10 2.86 4.48
N GLY A 247 -4.05 2.90 5.30
CA GLY A 247 -3.97 2.15 6.55
C GLY A 247 -4.03 0.64 6.35
N ASN A 248 -4.17 -0.08 7.47
CA ASN A 248 -4.29 -1.53 7.50
C ASN A 248 -5.75 -1.96 7.38
N SER A 249 -6.40 -1.52 6.29
CA SER A 249 -7.81 -1.78 6.03
C SER A 249 -8.04 -3.20 5.51
N GLY A 250 -9.23 -3.74 5.80
CA GLY A 250 -9.66 -5.05 5.30
C GLY A 250 -9.78 -5.10 3.77
N ARG A 251 -9.94 -6.30 3.24
CA ARG A 251 -10.24 -6.53 1.81
C ARG A 251 -11.55 -7.30 1.69
N LEU A 252 -12.38 -6.86 0.75
CA LEU A 252 -13.56 -7.61 0.35
C LEU A 252 -13.16 -8.76 -0.58
N VAL A 253 -13.93 -9.83 -0.54
CA VAL A 253 -13.72 -10.99 -1.42
C VAL A 253 -13.89 -10.55 -2.87
N ILE A 254 -12.93 -10.92 -3.72
CA ILE A 254 -12.95 -10.62 -5.14
C ILE A 254 -13.82 -11.67 -5.84
N THR A 255 -14.89 -11.23 -6.50
CA THR A 255 -15.83 -12.08 -7.23
C THR A 255 -15.85 -11.73 -8.73
N PRO A 256 -16.12 -12.68 -9.65
CA PRO A 256 -16.13 -12.47 -11.11
C PRO A 256 -17.21 -11.55 -11.71
N LEU A 257 -17.84 -10.66 -10.93
CA LEU A 257 -18.97 -9.83 -11.36
C LEU A 257 -18.62 -8.82 -12.46
#